data_AF-A0A2T4NFQ8-F1
#
_entry.id   AF-A0A2T4NFQ8-F1
#
_cell.length_a   1.000
_cell.length_b   1.000
_cell.length_c   1.000
_cell.angle_alpha   90.00
_cell.angle_beta   90.00
_cell.angle_gamma   90.00
#
_symmetry.space_group_name_H-M   'P 1'
#
loop_
_entity.id
_entity.type
_entity.pdbx_description
1 polymer ?
#
loop_
_entity_poly.entity_id
_entity_poly.type
_entity_poly.pdbx_seq_one_letter_code
_entity_poly.pdbx_strand_id
1 'polypeptide(L)' 'MGKELSTDTAAAARHARFGKLPERVRFEDMAEETEAAPRGGVNTYSPAGSWKYYSCLALDLGL' A
#
# COMPACT_ATOMS: atom_id res chain seq x y z
N MET A 1 -34.13 -14.02 16.01
CA MET A 1 -32.85 -13.54 16.57
C MET A 1 -32.83 -12.02 16.54
N GLY A 2 -33.06 -11.37 17.69
CA GLY A 2 -32.84 -9.93 17.84
C GLY A 2 -31.35 -9.67 17.97
N LYS A 3 -30.76 -8.94 17.03
CA LYS A 3 -29.42 -8.38 17.23
C LYS A 3 -29.57 -7.25 18.23
N GLU A 4 -29.20 -7.55 19.47
CA GLU A 4 -28.91 -6.54 20.47
C GLU A 4 -27.82 -5.64 19.88
N LEU A 5 -28.23 -4.49 19.36
CA LEU A 5 -27.35 -3.41 18.93
C LEU A 5 -26.73 -2.84 20.21
N SER A 6 -25.75 -3.53 20.78
CA SER A 6 -24.88 -2.90 21.75
C SER A 6 -24.24 -1.71 21.03
N THR A 7 -24.65 -0.51 21.41
CA THR A 7 -24.01 0.71 20.96
C THR A 7 -22.53 0.58 21.30
N ASP A 8 -21.68 0.45 20.27
CA ASP A 8 -20.23 0.51 20.43
C ASP A 8 -19.91 1.87 21.09
N THR A 9 -19.68 1.84 22.40
CA THR A 9 -19.42 3.02 23.21
C THR A 9 -18.13 3.72 22.75
N ALA A 10 -17.18 2.97 22.20
CA ALA A 10 -15.99 3.52 21.59
C ALA A 10 -16.33 4.24 20.27
N ALA A 11 -17.25 3.71 19.45
CA ALA A 11 -17.75 4.42 18.27
C ALA A 11 -18.46 5.72 18.64
N ALA A 12 -19.32 5.70 19.66
CA ALA A 12 -20.02 6.90 20.14
C ALA A 12 -19.03 7.98 20.62
N ALA A 13 -18.00 7.59 21.38
CA ALA A 13 -16.95 8.51 21.82
C ALA A 13 -16.15 9.08 20.63
N ARG A 14 -15.86 8.28 19.59
CA ARG A 14 -15.22 8.76 18.36
C ARG A 14 -16.11 9.77 17.63
N HIS A 15 -17.39 9.49 17.45
CA HIS A 15 -18.32 10.41 16.79
C HIS A 15 -18.51 11.73 17.56
N ALA A 16 -18.53 11.69 18.89
CA ALA A 16 -18.59 12.91 19.70
C ALA A 16 -17.32 13.77 19.55
N ARG A 17 -16.14 13.13 19.42
CA ARG A 17 -14.85 13.82 19.27
C ARG A 17 -14.60 14.34 17.86
N PHE A 18 -14.98 13.57 16.84
CA PHE A 18 -14.58 13.80 15.44
C PHE A 18 -15.75 14.12 14.51
N GLY A 19 -16.99 14.04 14.99
CA GLY A 19 -18.18 14.27 14.19
C GLY A 19 -18.54 13.10 13.28
N LYS A 20 -19.16 13.41 12.14
CA LYS A 20 -19.57 12.43 11.13
C LYS A 20 -18.54 12.38 10.01
N LEU A 21 -18.37 11.20 9.42
CA LEU A 21 -17.56 11.07 8.22
C LEU A 21 -18.20 11.87 7.07
N PRO A 22 -17.42 12.57 6.23
CA PRO A 22 -17.92 13.15 4.99
C PRO A 22 -18.54 12.09 4.07
N GLU A 23 -19.26 12.57 3.05
CA GLU A 23 -19.75 11.69 1.99
C GLU A 23 -18.59 10.97 1.30
N ARG A 24 -18.86 9.74 0.85
CA ARG A 24 -17.85 8.93 0.16
C ARG A 24 -17.52 9.56 -1.18
N VAL A 25 -16.23 9.79 -1.42
CA VAL A 25 -15.70 10.21 -2.72
C VAL A 25 -15.99 9.12 -3.75
N ARG A 26 -16.36 9.50 -4.98
CA ARG A 26 -16.60 8.52 -6.05
C ARG A 26 -15.28 7.84 -6.39
N PHE A 27 -15.33 6.58 -6.81
CA PHE A 27 -14.11 5.80 -7.04
C PHE A 27 -13.22 6.43 -8.12
N GLU A 28 -13.86 6.95 -9.18
CA GLU A 28 -13.24 7.69 -10.27
C GLU A 28 -12.49 8.95 -9.81
N ASP A 29 -12.88 9.56 -8.69
CA ASP A 29 -12.24 10.75 -8.15
C ASP A 29 -11.12 10.41 -7.13
N MET A 30 -10.89 9.12 -6.85
CA MET A 30 -9.84 8.66 -5.92
C MET A 30 -8.49 8.43 -6.59
N ALA A 31 -8.42 8.43 -7.92
CA ALA A 31 -7.21 8.14 -8.68
C ALA A 31 -6.89 9.29 -9.64
N GLU A 32 -5.60 9.59 -9.79
CA GLU A 32 -5.09 10.53 -10.77
C GLU A 32 -4.20 9.76 -11.75
N GLU A 33 -4.39 10.00 -13.05
CA GLU A 33 -3.52 9.44 -14.08
C GLU A 33 -2.25 10.27 -14.19
N THR A 34 -1.10 9.60 -14.25
CA THR A 34 0.20 10.23 -14.48
C THR A 34 0.86 9.61 -15.70
N GLU A 35 1.59 10.42 -16.48
CA GLU A 35 2.31 9.91 -17.63
C GLU A 35 3.36 8.90 -17.17
N ALA A 36 3.26 7.67 -17.67
CA ALA A 36 4.25 6.65 -17.38
C ALA A 36 5.60 7.08 -17.97
N ALA A 37 6.63 7.17 -17.13
CA ALA A 37 7.98 7.38 -17.63
C ALA A 37 8.31 6.28 -18.67
N PRO A 38 9.02 6.62 -19.77
CA PRO A 38 9.48 5.63 -20.73
C PRO A 38 10.19 4.51 -19.97
N ARG A 39 9.78 3.26 -20.22
CA ARG A 39 10.39 2.09 -19.57
C ARG A 39 11.89 2.15 -19.84
N GLY A 40 12.67 2.53 -18.83
CA GLY A 40 14.10 2.81 -18.95
C GLY A 40 14.84 1.57 -19.42
N GLY A 41 15.20 1.55 -20.69
CA GLY A 41 16.05 0.54 -21.30
C GLY A 41 15.42 -0.85 -21.42
N VAL A 42 15.93 -1.61 -22.39
CA VAL A 42 15.71 -3.05 -22.47
C VAL A 42 16.20 -3.64 -21.15
N ASN A 43 15.33 -4.32 -20.40
CA ASN A 43 15.77 -5.21 -19.32
C ASN A 43 16.46 -6.43 -19.94
N THR A 44 17.62 -6.20 -20.57
CA THR A 44 18.51 -7.25 -21.03
C THR A 44 19.10 -7.89 -19.79
N TYR A 45 18.50 -9.01 -19.37
CA TYR A 45 19.05 -9.87 -18.36
C TYR A 45 20.54 -10.15 -18.65
N SER A 46 21.41 -9.64 -17.79
CA SER A 46 22.86 -9.84 -17.87
C SER A 46 23.29 -10.77 -16.73
N PRO A 47 23.61 -12.04 -17.03
CA PRO A 47 24.11 -12.99 -16.02
C PRO A 47 25.40 -12.49 -15.36
N ALA A 48 26.23 -11.74 -16.07
CA ALA A 48 27.46 -11.16 -15.53
C ALA A 48 27.21 -9.92 -14.66
N GLY A 49 26.11 -9.18 -14.92
CA GLY A 49 25.71 -8.02 -14.13
C GLY A 49 25.05 -8.39 -12.80
N SER A 50 24.39 -9.55 -12.72
CA SER A 50 23.70 -10.01 -11.51
C SER A 50 24.67 -10.40 -10.38
N TRP A 51 25.88 -10.87 -10.71
CA TRP A 51 26.92 -11.18 -9.71
C TRP A 51 27.33 -10.01 -8.83
N LYS A 52 27.15 -8.76 -9.28
CA LYS A 52 27.48 -7.57 -8.48
C LYS A 52 26.51 -7.33 -7.31
N TYR A 53 25.34 -7.96 -7.30
CA TYR A 53 24.31 -7.76 -6.28
C TYR A 53 24.24 -8.88 -5.23
N TYR A 54 24.93 -10.00 -5.47
CA TYR A 54 24.93 -11.13 -4.54
C TYR A 54 26.00 -11.06 -3.46
N SER A 55 26.85 -10.02 -3.44
CA SER A 55 27.89 -9.87 -2.40
C SER A 55 27.29 -9.78 -0.99
N CYS A 56 26.17 -9.07 -0.82
CA CYS A 56 25.47 -9.00 0.46
C CYS A 56 24.84 -10.36 0.83
N LEU A 57 24.20 -11.03 -0.14
CA LEU A 57 23.59 -12.33 0.08
C LEU A 57 24.62 -13.42 0.43
N ALA A 58 25.80 -13.40 -0.20
CA ALA A 58 26.88 -14.34 0.10
C ALA A 58 27.42 -14.14 1.53
N LEU A 59 27.60 -12.88 1.96
CA LEU A 59 27.97 -12.56 3.33
C LEU A 59 26.91 -12.99 4.35
N ASP A 60 25.63 -12.78 4.04
CA ASP A 60 24.51 -13.18 4.92
C ASP A 60 24.39 -14.72 5.06
N LEU A 61 24.83 -15.47 4.05
CA LEU A 61 24.81 -16.94 4.02
C LEU A 61 26.13 -17.59 4.46
N GLY A 62 27.20 -16.81 4.65
CA GLY A 62 28.52 -17.31 5.06
C GLY A 62 29.25 -18.17 4.01
N LEU A 63 29.02 -17.89 2.72
CA LEU A 63 29.64 -18.58 1.58
C LEU A 63 30.94 -17.92 1.12
#